data_AF-A0A7C1ILT8-F1
#
_entry.id   AF-A0A7C1ILT8-F1
#
_cell.length_a   1.000
_cell.length_b   1.000
_cell.length_c   1.000
_cell.angle_alpha   90.00
_cell.angle_beta   90.00
_cell.angle_gamma   90.00
#
_symmetry.space_group_name_H-M   'P 1'
#
loop_
_entity.id
_entity.type
_entity.pdbx_description
1 polymer ?
#
loop_
_entity_poly.entity_id
_entity_poly.type
_entity_poly.pdbx_seq_one_letter_code
_entity_poly.pdbx_strand_id
1 'polypeptide(L)' 'MHREFVRAGLKVDPPWEELKGQIYLGSEEFISKIKKFISGKETIREIPKAQRYITRPSLEDIYKQKGKREEEKGKESSI' A
#
# COMPACT_ATOMS: atom_id res chain seq x y z
N MET A 1 1.14 28.40 9.91
CA MET A 1 2.34 28.60 10.74
C MET A 1 3.22 27.36 10.98
N HIS A 2 2.74 26.12 11.09
CA HIS A 2 3.65 24.97 11.31
C HIS A 2 4.23 24.29 10.04
N ARG A 3 3.48 24.25 8.93
CA ARG A 3 3.91 23.54 7.71
C ARG A 3 5.07 24.23 6.98
N GLU A 4 5.13 25.56 7.04
CA GLU A 4 6.16 26.36 6.40
C GLU A 4 7.50 26.26 7.12
N PHE A 5 7.48 26.20 8.45
CA PHE A 5 8.68 26.05 9.28
C PHE A 5 9.37 24.70 9.08
N VAL A 6 8.58 23.62 8.94
CA VAL A 6 9.11 22.27 8.64
C VAL A 6 9.66 22.19 7.21
N ARG A 7 9.01 22.84 6.24
CA ARG A 7 9.48 22.95 4.85
C ARG A 7 10.82 23.69 4.72
N ALA A 8 11.07 24.68 5.57
CA ALA A 8 12.31 25.47 5.52
C ALA A 8 13.55 24.71 6.03
N GLY A 9 13.37 23.70 6.89
CA GLY A 9 14.46 22.89 7.46
C GLY A 9 14.77 21.60 6.68
N LEU A 10 13.80 21.04 5.98
CA LEU A 10 13.96 19.83 5.16
C LEU A 10 14.15 20.22 3.70
N LYS A 11 15.39 20.16 3.18
CA LYS A 11 15.68 20.21 1.73
C LYS A 11 15.26 18.93 0.99
N VAL A 12 14.20 18.27 1.46
CA VAL A 12 13.79 16.94 1.05
C VAL A 12 12.29 16.95 0.82
N ASP A 13 11.83 16.11 -0.10
CA ASP A 13 10.42 16.00 -0.42
C ASP A 13 9.57 15.79 0.84
N PRO A 14 8.33 16.33 0.86
CA PRO A 14 7.49 16.23 2.03
C PRO A 14 7.30 14.74 2.38
N PRO A 15 7.56 14.30 3.63
CA PRO A 15 7.44 12.90 4.01
C PRO A 15 6.01 12.36 3.81
N TRP A 16 5.04 13.27 3.75
CA TRP A 16 3.64 12.99 3.49
C TRP A 16 3.37 12.32 2.13
N GLU A 17 4.25 12.48 1.15
CA GLU A 17 4.15 11.78 -0.14
C GLU A 17 4.24 10.26 0.02
N GLU A 18 4.96 9.79 1.03
CA GLU A 18 5.10 8.37 1.38
C GLU A 18 4.18 7.94 2.52
N LEU A 19 3.24 8.79 2.96
CA LEU A 19 2.32 8.45 4.04
C LEU A 19 1.18 7.56 3.53
N LYS A 20 1.15 6.34 4.04
CA LYS A 20 0.17 5.31 3.73
C LYS A 20 -0.70 5.04 4.96
N GLY A 21 -2.02 4.90 4.76
CA GLY A 21 -2.94 4.47 5.82
C GLY A 21 -2.94 5.37 7.06
N GLN A 22 -2.67 6.66 6.88
CA GLN A 22 -2.60 7.72 7.91
C GLN A 22 -1.41 7.66 8.88
N ILE A 23 -0.85 6.47 9.16
CA ILE A 23 0.19 6.30 10.20
C ILE A 23 1.44 5.55 9.72
N TYR A 24 1.44 5.01 8.50
CA TYR A 24 2.58 4.27 7.97
C TYR A 24 3.38 5.16 7.04
N LEU A 25 4.57 5.56 7.45
CA LEU A 25 5.48 6.35 6.61
C LEU A 25 6.45 5.41 5.90
N GLY A 26 6.35 5.32 4.57
CA GLY A 26 7.28 4.57 3.73
C GLY A 26 6.66 3.98 2.47
N SER A 27 7.50 3.32 1.68
CA SER A 27 7.14 2.71 0.39
C SER A 27 6.28 1.45 0.52
N GLU A 28 5.73 0.97 -0.61
CA GLU A 28 5.01 -0.32 -0.69
C GLU A 28 5.84 -1.50 -0.15
N GLU A 29 7.18 -1.44 -0.25
CA GLU A 29 8.07 -2.45 0.32
C GLU A 29 8.02 -2.48 1.85
N PHE A 30 7.90 -1.32 2.49
CA PHE A 30 7.73 -1.23 3.93
C PHE A 30 6.40 -1.86 4.36
N ILE A 31 5.31 -1.55 3.64
CA ILE A 31 3.99 -2.15 3.86
C ILE A 31 4.06 -3.68 3.72
N SER A 32 4.81 -4.20 2.74
CA SER A 32 5.03 -5.64 2.57
C SER A 32 5.75 -6.28 3.77
N LYS A 33 6.77 -5.62 4.35
CA LYS A 33 7.50 -6.10 5.53
C LYS A 33 6.62 -6.16 6.78
N ILE A 34 5.74 -5.17 6.96
CA ILE A 34 4.85 -5.09 8.14
C ILE A 34 3.54 -5.85 7.95
N LYS A 35 3.22 -6.28 6.72
CA LYS A 35 1.99 -7.01 6.38
C LYS A 35 1.75 -8.20 7.31
N LYS A 36 2.79 -8.94 7.68
CA LYS A 36 2.70 -10.08 8.61
C LYS A 36 2.18 -9.72 10.01
N PHE A 37 2.38 -8.47 10.46
CA PHE A 37 1.95 -8.00 11.78
C PHE A 37 0.55 -7.37 11.77
N ILE A 38 0.07 -6.97 10.60
CA ILE A 38 -1.22 -6.29 10.40
C ILE A 38 -2.28 -7.27 9.89
N SER A 39 -1.87 -8.28 9.12
CA SER A 39 -2.75 -9.33 8.62
C SER A 39 -3.43 -10.04 9.79
N GLY A 40 -4.77 -10.15 9.72
CA GLY A 40 -5.61 -10.69 10.80
C GLY A 40 -6.29 -9.65 11.68
N LYS A 41 -5.88 -8.37 11.63
CA LYS A 41 -6.52 -7.27 12.38
C LYS A 41 -7.69 -6.59 11.63
N GLU A 42 -8.05 -7.10 10.46
CA GLU A 42 -9.09 -6.53 9.60
C GLU A 42 -10.50 -6.56 10.23
N THR A 43 -10.71 -7.48 11.18
CA THR A 43 -11.99 -7.67 11.88
C THR A 43 -12.18 -6.73 13.07
N ILE A 44 -11.11 -6.07 13.54
CA ILE A 44 -11.15 -5.16 14.69
C ILE A 44 -11.79 -3.84 14.25
N ARG A 45 -13.05 -3.63 14.63
CA ARG A 45 -13.86 -2.49 14.18
C ARG A 45 -13.34 -1.14 14.68
N GLU A 46 -12.62 -1.12 15.79
CA GLU A 46 -12.00 0.07 16.40
C GLU A 46 -10.85 0.63 15.56
N ILE A 47 -10.21 -0.20 14.72
CA ILE A 47 -9.14 0.26 13.84
C ILE A 47 -9.75 0.95 12.62
N PRO A 48 -9.32 2.17 12.26
CA PRO A 48 -9.78 2.86 11.05
C PRO A 48 -9.62 2.01 9.78
N LYS A 49 -10.58 2.11 8.86
CA LYS A 49 -10.55 1.35 7.59
C LYS A 49 -9.25 1.55 6.81
N ALA A 50 -8.73 2.79 6.80
CA ALA A 50 -7.48 3.16 6.14
C ALA A 50 -6.25 2.40 6.69
N GLN A 51 -6.29 2.00 7.96
CA GLN A 51 -5.23 1.25 8.61
C GLN A 51 -5.46 -0.27 8.48
N ARG A 52 -6.72 -0.72 8.60
CA ARG A 52 -7.07 -2.14 8.48
C ARG A 52 -6.76 -2.73 7.12
N TYR A 53 -7.09 -2.01 6.07
CA TYR A 53 -6.96 -2.49 4.70
C TYR A 53 -5.72 -1.95 3.99
N ILE A 54 -4.70 -1.54 4.75
CA ILE A 54 -3.47 -0.98 4.18
C ILE A 54 -2.70 -1.99 3.31
N THR A 55 -2.87 -3.28 3.57
CA THR A 55 -2.24 -4.37 2.82
C THR A 55 -3.09 -4.87 1.66
N ARG A 56 -4.28 -4.29 1.44
CA ARG A 56 -5.19 -4.69 0.39
C ARG A 56 -4.68 -4.13 -0.95
N PRO A 57 -4.56 -4.95 -2.00
CA PRO A 57 -4.15 -4.47 -3.31
C PRO A 57 -5.14 -3.44 -3.85
N SER A 58 -4.63 -2.49 -4.63
CA SER A 58 -5.48 -1.54 -5.33
C SER A 58 -6.35 -2.25 -6.39
N LEU A 59 -7.38 -1.57 -6.88
CA LEU A 59 -8.20 -2.11 -7.98
C LEU A 59 -7.35 -2.35 -9.23
N GLU A 60 -6.44 -1.43 -9.56
CA GLU A 60 -5.53 -1.57 -10.71
C GLU A 60 -4.62 -2.79 -10.58
N ASP A 61 -4.11 -3.08 -9.38
CA ASP A 61 -3.29 -4.27 -9.14
C ASP A 61 -4.11 -5.56 -9.34
N ILE A 62 -5.37 -5.56 -8.92
CA ILE A 62 -6.29 -6.69 -9.12
C ILE A 62 -6.52 -6.91 -10.63
N TYR A 63 -6.76 -5.85 -11.40
CA TYR A 63 -6.95 -5.95 -12.84
C TYR A 63 -5.69 -6.43 -13.57
N LYS A 64 -4.51 -5.93 -13.18
CA LYS A 64 -3.22 -6.41 -13.71
C LYS A 64 -2.98 -7.90 -13.43
N GLN A 65 -3.32 -8.37 -12.23
CA GLN A 65 -3.21 -9.79 -11.87
C GLN A 65 -4.18 -10.70 -12.62
N LYS A 66 -5.35 -10.17 -13.04
CA LYS A 66 -6.31 -10.93 -13.84
C LYS A 66 -5.79 -11.13 -15.26
N GLY A 67 -5.29 -10.08 -15.90
CA GLY A 67 -4.72 -10.17 -17.25
C GLY A 67 -3.54 -11.14 -17.34
N LYS A 68 -2.63 -11.13 -16.36
CA LYS A 68 -1.51 -12.08 -16.30
C LYS A 68 -1.95 -13.55 -16.21
N ARG A 69 -2.97 -13.83 -15.40
CA ARG A 69 -3.53 -15.19 -15.24
C ARG A 69 -4.22 -15.71 -16.50
N GLU A 70 -4.77 -14.82 -17.32
CA GLU A 70 -5.39 -15.18 -18.60
C GLU A 70 -4.33 -15.45 -19.69
N GLU A 71 -3.21 -14.71 -19.67
CA GLU A 71 -2.08 -14.90 -20.58
C GLU A 71 -1.30 -16.21 -20.32
N GLU A 72 -1.12 -16.59 -19.06
CA GLU A 72 -0.48 -17.86 -18.67
C GLU A 72 -1.31 -19.08 -19.10
N LYS A 73 -2.64 -19.02 -18.95
CA LYS A 73 -3.56 -20.07 -19.41
C LYS A 73 -3.57 -20.26 -20.92
N GLY A 74 -3.33 -19.20 -21.70
CA GLY A 74 -3.22 -19.27 -23.15
C GLY A 74 -1.93 -19.95 -23.64
N LYS A 75 -0.85 -19.85 -22.85
CA LYS A 75 0.45 -20.46 -23.18
C LYS A 75 0.49 -21.96 -22.85
N GLU A 76 -0.21 -22.38 -21.79
CA GLU A 76 -0.25 -23.78 -21.36
C GLU A 76 -1.23 -24.65 -22.17
N SER A 77 -2.22 -24.04 -22.83
CA SER A 77 -3.12 -24.73 -23.77
C SER A 77 -2.54 -24.89 -25.19
N SER A 78 -1.32 -24.42 -25.43
CA SER A 78 -0.64 -24.47 -26.73
C SER A 78 0.59 -25.40 -26.76
N ILE A 79 0.76 -26.25 -25.74
CA ILE A 79 1.76 -27.33 -25.68
C ILE A 79 1.03 -28.67 -25.70
#